data_AF-A0A5E4LSL9-F1
#
_entry.id   AF-A0A5E4LSL9-F1
#
_cell.length_a   1.000
_cell.length_b   1.000
_cell.length_c   1.000
_cell.angle_alpha   90.00
_cell.angle_beta   90.00
_cell.angle_gamma   90.00
#
_symmetry.space_group_name_H-M   'P 1'
#
loop_
_entity.id
_entity.type
_entity.pdbx_description
1 polymer ?
#
loop_
_entity_poly.entity_id
_entity_poly.type
_entity_poly.pdbx_seq_one_letter_code
_entity_poly.pdbx_strand_id
1 'polypeptide(L)'
;MEAKTLKKIGQVLFLLAVALLLVYALLPPPACPTCAAQETGPRFTDPAVKLAELSSSNFTDVLFAQAVAFEPLLNQSGTQVHMGFWSGAGNHGSLVRLLDSVNSYASFSNFAQRAIWDEGAQSSLQYPAYVEMNAREHWYERASPGGAVIYGVSYVDPHPVTFAQADAIWGVYSVRYADMAELIKKATGKKVEVWCFVQGAKPDRIFYTYEYPELQKLEREGVVEVHFAKTVDADWLNESDWMVGTGNGTMQGN
;
A
#
# COMPACT_ATOMS: atom_id res chain seq x y z
N MET A 1 -37.12 6.89 -50.25
CA MET A 1 -37.42 7.80 -49.13
C MET A 1 -36.96 9.18 -49.52
N GLU A 2 -37.88 10.14 -49.67
CA GLU A 2 -37.56 11.46 -50.22
C GLU A 2 -36.65 12.27 -49.28
N ALA A 3 -35.74 13.07 -49.83
CA ALA A 3 -34.78 13.90 -49.08
C ALA A 3 -35.46 14.84 -48.06
N LYS A 4 -36.72 15.21 -48.29
CA LYS A 4 -37.54 15.99 -47.35
C LYS A 4 -37.87 15.23 -46.07
N THR A 5 -38.01 13.90 -46.13
CA THR A 5 -38.32 13.05 -44.98
C THR A 5 -37.10 12.87 -44.08
N LEU A 6 -35.89 12.70 -44.65
CA LEU A 6 -34.65 12.64 -43.87
C LEU A 6 -34.36 13.93 -43.12
N LYS A 7 -34.60 15.10 -43.74
CA LYS A 7 -34.36 16.39 -43.10
C LYS A 7 -35.26 16.62 -41.88
N LYS A 8 -36.52 16.17 -41.96
CA LYS A 8 -37.47 16.24 -40.83
C LYS A 8 -37.07 15.32 -39.69
N ILE A 9 -36.61 14.10 -39.98
CA ILE A 9 -36.13 13.15 -38.96
C ILE A 9 -34.91 13.72 -38.23
N GLY A 10 -33.94 14.29 -38.95
CA GLY A 10 -32.75 14.90 -38.36
C GLY A 10 -33.07 16.08 -37.43
N GLN A 11 -34.04 16.93 -37.81
CA GLN A 11 -34.48 18.04 -36.95
C GLN A 11 -35.18 17.58 -35.67
N VAL A 12 -36.00 16.53 -35.75
CA VAL A 12 -36.68 15.97 -34.57
C VAL A 12 -35.67 15.34 -33.60
N LEU A 13 -34.69 14.60 -34.11
CA LEU A 13 -33.63 14.01 -33.28
C LEU A 13 -32.75 15.08 -32.62
N PHE A 14 -32.42 16.15 -33.33
CA PHE A 14 -31.65 17.27 -32.76
C PHE A 14 -32.42 17.96 -31.64
N LEU A 15 -33.72 18.24 -31.83
CA LEU A 15 -34.55 18.84 -30.79
C LEU A 15 -34.71 17.94 -29.57
N LEU A 16 -34.85 16.63 -29.77
CA LEU A 16 -34.87 15.65 -28.67
C LEU A 16 -33.55 15.63 -27.89
N ALA A 17 -32.41 15.66 -28.58
CA ALA A 17 -31.09 15.70 -27.93
C ALA A 17 -30.89 16.98 -27.10
N VAL A 18 -31.30 18.14 -27.64
CA VAL A 18 -31.25 19.43 -26.94
C VAL A 18 -32.18 19.44 -25.72
N ALA A 19 -33.40 18.89 -25.86
CA ALA A 19 -34.33 18.76 -24.74
C ALA A 19 -33.79 17.83 -23.65
N LEU A 20 -33.14 16.71 -24.02
CA LEU A 20 -32.53 15.79 -23.07
C LEU A 20 -31.38 16.45 -22.29
N LEU A 21 -30.54 17.22 -22.98
CA LEU A 21 -29.45 17.99 -22.38
C LEU A 21 -29.96 19.07 -21.42
N LEU A 22 -31.04 19.76 -21.79
CA LEU A 22 -31.71 20.74 -20.92
C LEU A 22 -32.32 20.09 -19.68
N VAL A 23 -32.95 18.91 -19.82
CA VAL A 23 -33.45 18.15 -18.67
C VAL A 23 -32.28 17.74 -17.76
N TYR A 24 -31.17 17.26 -18.31
CA TYR A 24 -29.97 16.90 -17.54
C TYR A 24 -29.33 18.10 -16.82
N ALA A 25 -29.35 19.28 -17.44
CA ALA A 25 -28.83 20.51 -16.84
C ALA A 25 -29.75 21.09 -15.75
N LEU A 26 -31.04 20.74 -15.76
CA LEU A 26 -32.04 21.16 -14.79
C LEU A 26 -32.25 20.16 -13.65
N LEU A 27 -31.69 18.95 -13.75
CA LEU A 27 -31.63 18.04 -12.62
C LEU A 27 -30.69 18.66 -11.57
N PRO A 28 -31.15 18.85 -10.32
CA PRO A 28 -30.23 19.23 -9.25
C PRO A 28 -29.13 18.16 -9.19
N PRO A 29 -27.86 18.56 -8.95
CA PRO A 29 -26.80 17.59 -8.74
C PRO A 29 -27.28 16.61 -7.66
N PRO A 30 -26.97 15.29 -7.78
CA PRO A 30 -27.34 14.34 -6.76
C PRO A 30 -26.90 14.90 -5.42
N ALA A 31 -27.87 15.13 -4.53
CA ALA A 31 -27.61 15.66 -3.20
C ALA A 31 -26.55 14.77 -2.59
N CYS A 32 -25.37 15.33 -2.33
CA CYS A 32 -24.26 14.62 -1.72
C CYS A 32 -24.80 14.05 -0.41
N PRO A 33 -25.02 12.72 -0.30
CA PRO A 33 -25.58 12.14 0.90
C PRO A 33 -24.49 12.33 1.94
N THR A 34 -24.67 13.30 2.82
CA THR A 34 -23.70 13.71 3.83
C THR A 34 -22.33 14.10 3.26
N CYS A 35 -22.11 15.39 3.04
CA CYS A 35 -20.81 15.96 3.37
C CYS A 35 -20.65 15.82 4.90
N ALA A 36 -20.38 14.60 5.37
CA ALA A 36 -19.87 14.40 6.72
C ALA A 36 -18.66 15.34 6.81
N ALA A 37 -18.68 16.24 7.78
CA ALA A 37 -17.51 17.06 8.06
C ALA A 37 -16.34 16.07 8.17
N GLN A 38 -15.37 16.20 7.25
CA GLN A 38 -14.19 15.36 7.24
C GLN A 38 -13.58 15.51 8.64
N GLU A 39 -13.56 14.43 9.43
CA GLU A 39 -12.99 14.48 10.78
C GLU A 39 -11.52 14.90 10.66
N THR A 40 -11.24 16.16 10.97
CA THR A 40 -9.91 16.78 10.78
C THR A 40 -8.99 16.60 11.99
N GLY A 41 -9.08 15.48 12.71
CA GLY A 41 -8.30 15.26 13.93
C GLY A 41 -7.89 13.81 14.15
N PRO A 42 -7.06 13.57 15.19
CA PRO A 42 -6.66 12.22 15.57
C PRO A 42 -7.87 11.33 15.90
N ARG A 43 -7.76 10.06 15.53
CA ARG A 43 -8.75 9.02 15.80
C ARG A 43 -8.21 8.06 16.85
N PHE A 44 -8.85 8.03 18.01
CA PHE A 44 -8.50 7.12 19.10
C PHE A 44 -9.23 5.80 18.95
N THR A 45 -8.86 5.01 17.93
CA THR A 45 -9.39 3.66 17.74
C THR A 45 -8.94 2.74 18.88
N ASP A 46 -9.83 1.90 19.41
CA ASP A 46 -9.46 0.88 20.38
C ASP A 46 -8.44 -0.10 19.76
N PRO A 47 -7.28 -0.36 20.42
CA PRO A 47 -6.25 -1.25 19.86
C PRO A 47 -6.76 -2.67 19.61
N ALA A 48 -7.68 -3.19 20.43
CA ALA A 48 -8.25 -4.52 20.21
C ALA A 48 -9.14 -4.55 18.96
N VAL A 49 -9.89 -3.47 18.70
CA VAL A 49 -10.70 -3.33 17.48
C VAL A 49 -9.80 -3.27 16.24
N LYS A 50 -8.72 -2.48 16.28
CA LYS A 50 -7.77 -2.41 15.16
C LYS A 50 -7.10 -3.75 14.90
N LEU A 51 -6.63 -4.43 15.94
CA LEU A 51 -6.01 -5.75 15.79
C LEU A 51 -7.00 -6.77 15.20
N ALA A 52 -8.27 -6.73 15.61
CA ALA A 52 -9.30 -7.61 15.04
C ALA A 52 -9.58 -7.29 13.56
N GLU A 53 -9.62 -6.01 13.19
CA GLU A 53 -9.73 -5.55 11.80
C GLU A 53 -8.57 -6.08 10.94
N LEU A 54 -7.33 -5.82 11.35
CA LEU A 54 -6.13 -6.22 10.63
C LEU A 54 -5.96 -7.74 10.57
N SER A 55 -6.36 -8.45 11.63
CA SER A 55 -6.27 -9.90 11.67
C SER A 55 -7.30 -10.60 10.79
N SER A 56 -8.31 -9.89 10.31
CA SER A 56 -9.32 -10.45 9.41
C SER A 56 -8.68 -10.98 8.13
N SER A 57 -9.10 -12.17 7.68
CA SER A 57 -8.62 -12.76 6.42
C SER A 57 -8.91 -11.88 5.21
N ASN A 58 -9.96 -11.05 5.29
CA ASN A 58 -10.38 -10.19 4.18
C ASN A 58 -9.57 -8.88 4.12
N PHE A 59 -8.75 -8.58 5.13
CA PHE A 59 -8.01 -7.32 5.15
C PHE A 59 -6.97 -7.26 4.03
N THR A 60 -6.33 -8.39 3.70
CA THR A 60 -5.40 -8.50 2.55
C THR A 60 -6.11 -8.17 1.23
N ASP A 61 -7.33 -8.66 1.03
CA ASP A 61 -8.11 -8.35 -0.18
C ASP A 61 -8.47 -6.86 -0.26
N VAL A 62 -8.81 -6.25 0.88
CA VAL A 62 -9.07 -4.80 0.96
C VAL A 62 -7.82 -4.00 0.61
N LEU A 63 -6.67 -4.37 1.18
CA LEU A 63 -5.40 -3.70 0.92
C LEU A 63 -4.98 -3.85 -0.54
N PHE A 64 -5.13 -5.05 -1.12
CA PHE A 64 -4.84 -5.28 -2.54
C PHE A 64 -5.78 -4.49 -3.46
N ALA A 65 -7.07 -4.43 -3.16
CA ALA A 65 -8.03 -3.64 -3.93
C ALA A 65 -7.69 -2.14 -3.89
N GLN A 66 -7.26 -1.64 -2.73
CA GLN A 66 -6.72 -0.28 -2.62
C GLN A 66 -5.48 -0.14 -3.50
N ALA A 67 -4.50 -1.04 -3.38
CA ALA A 67 -3.27 -0.97 -4.17
C ALA A 67 -3.53 -0.95 -5.68
N VAL A 68 -4.42 -1.82 -6.19
CA VAL A 68 -4.81 -1.88 -7.61
C VAL A 68 -5.51 -0.60 -8.07
N ALA A 69 -6.30 0.06 -7.22
CA ALA A 69 -6.95 1.32 -7.57
C ALA A 69 -5.92 2.45 -7.81
N PHE A 70 -4.78 2.40 -7.12
CA PHE A 70 -3.68 3.34 -7.33
C PHE A 70 -2.74 2.90 -8.45
N GLU A 71 -2.50 1.60 -8.56
CA GLU A 71 -1.59 1.02 -9.54
C GLU A 71 -2.22 -0.21 -10.22
N PRO A 72 -2.95 0.00 -11.34
CA PRO A 72 -3.65 -1.09 -12.02
C PRO A 72 -2.75 -2.21 -12.55
N LEU A 73 -1.46 -1.94 -12.78
CA LEU A 73 -0.52 -2.95 -13.28
C LEU A 73 -0.32 -4.12 -12.31
N LEU A 74 -0.60 -3.94 -11.02
CA LEU A 74 -0.54 -5.00 -10.00
C LEU A 74 -1.53 -6.14 -10.28
N ASN A 75 -2.58 -5.87 -11.06
CA ASN A 75 -3.58 -6.85 -11.47
C ASN A 75 -3.48 -7.20 -12.97
N GLN A 76 -2.37 -6.84 -13.64
CA GLN A 76 -2.17 -7.09 -15.06
C GLN A 76 -1.26 -8.29 -15.29
N SER A 77 -1.71 -9.24 -16.12
CA SER A 77 -0.91 -10.40 -16.50
C SER A 77 0.42 -10.00 -17.14
N GLY A 78 1.50 -10.66 -16.73
CA GLY A 78 2.86 -10.43 -17.21
C GLY A 78 3.61 -9.30 -16.50
N THR A 79 2.97 -8.52 -15.62
CA THR A 79 3.66 -7.49 -14.83
C THR A 79 4.64 -8.14 -13.85
N GLN A 80 5.89 -7.71 -13.83
CA GLN A 80 6.83 -8.02 -12.75
C GLN A 80 6.60 -7.03 -11.61
N VAL A 81 6.24 -7.52 -10.43
CA VAL A 81 6.01 -6.65 -9.26
C VAL A 81 7.19 -6.80 -8.29
N HIS A 82 7.57 -5.66 -7.71
CA HIS A 82 8.63 -5.51 -6.74
C HIS A 82 8.01 -4.98 -5.44
N MET A 83 8.28 -5.64 -4.32
CA MET A 83 7.77 -5.26 -3.00
C MET A 83 8.91 -4.86 -2.08
N GLY A 84 8.78 -3.73 -1.41
CA GLY A 84 9.79 -3.19 -0.50
C GLY A 84 9.55 -3.50 0.97
N PHE A 85 10.61 -3.82 1.71
CA PHE A 85 10.65 -3.88 3.17
C PHE A 85 11.91 -3.21 3.71
N TRP A 86 11.82 -2.58 4.88
CA TRP A 86 12.95 -1.94 5.51
C TRP A 86 12.86 -2.00 7.03
N SER A 87 14.01 -1.96 7.70
CA SER A 87 14.06 -1.81 9.16
C SER A 87 15.41 -1.26 9.57
N GLY A 88 15.45 -0.36 10.55
CA GLY A 88 16.68 0.28 11.00
C GLY A 88 16.87 1.68 10.42
N ALA A 89 17.76 2.45 11.05
CA ALA A 89 18.02 3.83 10.66
C ALA A 89 18.71 3.90 9.28
N GLY A 90 18.26 4.81 8.41
CA GLY A 90 18.81 5.01 7.06
C GLY A 90 18.24 4.10 5.98
N ASN A 91 17.75 2.90 6.35
CA ASN A 91 17.28 1.89 5.39
C ASN A 91 16.03 2.30 4.60
N HIS A 92 15.15 3.11 5.21
CA HIS A 92 13.98 3.66 4.52
C HIS A 92 14.36 4.46 3.27
N GLY A 93 15.37 5.34 3.37
CA GLY A 93 15.80 6.15 2.23
C GLY A 93 16.38 5.32 1.09
N SER A 94 17.09 4.24 1.42
CA SER A 94 17.61 3.29 0.44
C SER A 94 16.50 2.54 -0.28
N LEU A 95 15.48 2.09 0.46
CA LEU A 95 14.32 1.44 -0.15
C LEU A 95 13.59 2.38 -1.11
N VAL A 96 13.32 3.63 -0.71
CA VAL A 96 12.67 4.62 -1.59
C VAL A 96 13.43 4.78 -2.90
N ARG A 97 14.77 4.92 -2.86
CA ARG A 97 15.60 5.01 -4.07
C ARG A 97 15.47 3.80 -4.98
N LEU A 98 15.39 2.59 -4.41
CA LEU A 98 15.18 1.36 -5.18
C LEU A 98 13.82 1.38 -5.87
N LEU A 99 12.75 1.69 -5.14
CA LEU A 99 11.38 1.70 -5.68
C LEU A 99 11.24 2.72 -6.82
N ASP A 100 11.81 3.92 -6.64
CA ASP A 100 11.84 4.95 -7.67
C ASP A 100 12.61 4.50 -8.92
N SER A 101 13.71 3.77 -8.72
CA SER A 101 14.54 3.25 -9.83
C SER A 101 13.81 2.17 -10.63
N VAL A 102 13.14 1.23 -9.97
CA VAL A 102 12.32 0.20 -10.63
C VAL A 102 11.18 0.85 -11.43
N ASN A 103 10.45 1.78 -10.80
CA ASN A 103 9.33 2.47 -11.44
C ASN A 103 9.77 3.35 -12.62
N SER A 104 10.96 3.96 -12.54
CA SER A 104 11.56 4.71 -13.64
C SER A 104 12.01 3.79 -14.77
N TYR A 105 12.65 2.67 -14.46
CA TYR A 105 13.10 1.70 -15.47
C TYR A 105 11.92 1.12 -16.29
N ALA A 106 10.79 0.86 -15.64
CA ALA A 106 9.55 0.45 -16.31
C ALA A 106 9.11 1.42 -17.42
N SER A 107 9.38 2.73 -17.28
CA SER A 107 9.03 3.72 -18.30
C SER A 107 9.90 3.66 -19.56
N PHE A 108 11.08 3.05 -19.48
CA PHE A 108 12.03 2.92 -20.59
C PHE A 108 12.02 1.55 -21.27
N SER A 109 11.37 0.56 -20.67
CA SER A 109 11.37 -0.83 -21.16
C SER A 109 9.98 -1.26 -21.62
N ASN A 110 9.91 -2.20 -22.58
CA ASN A 110 8.63 -2.83 -22.96
C ASN A 110 8.10 -3.79 -21.89
N PHE A 111 8.74 -3.87 -20.71
CA PHE A 111 8.32 -4.71 -19.61
C PHE A 111 7.45 -3.91 -18.65
N ALA A 112 6.23 -4.38 -18.40
CA ALA A 112 5.43 -3.90 -17.28
C ALA A 112 6.15 -4.32 -15.99
N GLN A 113 6.91 -3.40 -15.38
CA GLN A 113 7.49 -3.58 -14.04
C GLN A 113 6.88 -2.56 -13.10
N ARG A 114 6.66 -2.96 -11.84
CA ARG A 114 6.12 -2.03 -10.85
C ARG A 114 6.59 -2.29 -9.44
N ALA A 115 6.96 -1.23 -8.75
CA ALA A 115 7.38 -1.27 -7.36
C ALA A 115 6.27 -0.77 -6.45
N ILE A 116 6.09 -1.45 -5.32
CA ILE A 116 5.18 -1.07 -4.24
C ILE A 116 5.85 -1.32 -2.88
N TRP A 117 5.30 -0.71 -1.85
CA TRP A 117 5.69 -0.91 -0.46
C TRP A 117 4.51 -0.72 0.48
N ASP A 118 4.70 -0.98 1.77
CA ASP A 118 3.66 -0.97 2.81
C ASP A 118 2.95 0.38 2.91
N GLU A 119 3.68 1.46 2.62
CA GLU A 119 3.11 2.79 2.58
C GLU A 119 2.27 3.03 1.33
N GLY A 120 2.60 2.49 0.16
CA GLY A 120 1.92 2.84 -1.09
C GLY A 120 2.58 2.38 -2.39
N ALA A 121 2.28 3.07 -3.49
CA ALA A 121 2.87 2.81 -4.81
C ALA A 121 4.16 3.65 -5.06
N GLN A 122 4.28 4.79 -4.37
CA GLN A 122 5.46 5.65 -4.35
C GLN A 122 5.52 6.41 -3.03
N SER A 123 6.64 7.07 -2.73
CA SER A 123 6.84 7.83 -1.49
C SER A 123 5.86 9.00 -1.28
N SER A 124 5.18 9.44 -2.33
CA SER A 124 4.20 10.54 -2.28
C SER A 124 2.73 10.09 -2.37
N LEU A 125 2.47 8.80 -2.62
CA LEU A 125 1.12 8.25 -2.78
C LEU A 125 0.96 7.01 -1.91
N GLN A 126 0.39 7.23 -0.73
CA GLN A 126 0.21 6.20 0.28
C GLN A 126 -1.18 5.53 0.19
N TYR A 127 -1.26 4.26 0.57
CA TYR A 127 -2.54 3.53 0.65
C TYR A 127 -3.43 4.13 1.74
N PRO A 128 -4.76 4.21 1.53
CA PRO A 128 -5.70 4.70 2.53
C PRO A 128 -5.56 4.02 3.89
N ALA A 129 -5.32 2.71 3.92
CA ALA A 129 -5.11 1.97 5.17
C ALA A 129 -3.86 2.45 5.94
N TYR A 130 -2.74 2.67 5.24
CA TYR A 130 -1.53 3.23 5.84
C TYR A 130 -1.76 4.66 6.36
N VAL A 131 -2.41 5.50 5.55
CA VAL A 131 -2.73 6.89 5.93
C VAL A 131 -3.61 6.93 7.19
N GLU A 132 -4.62 6.06 7.28
CA GLU A 132 -5.44 5.94 8.49
C GLU A 132 -4.57 5.56 9.70
N MET A 133 -3.74 4.52 9.58
CA MET A 133 -2.89 4.06 10.69
C MET A 133 -1.84 5.08 11.12
N ASN A 134 -1.18 5.74 10.18
CA ASN A 134 -0.06 6.65 10.42
C ASN A 134 -0.50 8.08 10.76
N ALA A 135 -1.41 8.65 9.96
CA ALA A 135 -1.74 10.07 10.01
C ALA A 135 -3.05 10.37 10.76
N ARG A 136 -3.85 9.36 11.09
CA ARG A 136 -5.08 9.54 11.87
C ARG A 136 -5.03 8.82 13.20
N GLU A 137 -4.52 7.60 13.23
CA GLU A 137 -4.54 6.79 14.45
C GLU A 137 -3.29 6.92 15.33
N HIS A 138 -2.15 7.38 14.82
CA HIS A 138 -0.95 7.77 15.60
C HIS A 138 -0.51 6.75 16.66
N TRP A 139 -0.43 5.48 16.28
CA TRP A 139 -0.27 4.37 17.24
C TRP A 139 0.97 4.49 18.14
N TYR A 140 2.10 5.00 17.63
CA TYR A 140 3.31 5.17 18.44
C TYR A 140 3.28 6.41 19.32
N GLU A 141 2.70 7.53 18.87
CA GLU A 141 2.51 8.73 19.68
C GLU A 141 1.49 8.51 20.80
N ARG A 142 0.51 7.63 20.57
CA ARG A 142 -0.44 7.16 21.59
C ARG A 142 0.19 6.21 22.59
N ALA A 143 1.23 5.47 22.20
CA ALA A 143 1.98 4.55 23.06
C ALA A 143 2.94 5.26 24.04
N SER A 144 2.69 6.52 24.40
CA SER A 144 3.54 7.33 25.28
C SER A 144 3.01 7.37 26.73
N PRO A 145 3.89 7.36 27.76
CA PRO A 145 3.46 7.60 29.14
C PRO A 145 2.82 8.99 29.29
N GLY A 146 1.64 9.04 29.93
CA GLY A 146 0.98 10.30 30.30
C GLY A 146 -0.07 10.85 29.32
N GLY A 147 -0.43 10.10 28.27
CA GLY A 147 -1.41 10.48 27.25
C GLY A 147 -0.78 10.54 25.86
N ALA A 148 -1.57 10.89 24.84
CA ALA A 148 -1.09 10.97 23.46
C ALA A 148 -0.65 12.42 23.14
N VAL A 149 0.59 12.60 22.69
CA VAL A 149 1.08 13.91 22.20
C VAL A 149 1.20 13.84 20.69
N ILE A 150 0.23 14.43 19.99
CA ILE A 150 0.11 14.35 18.53
C ILE A 150 0.27 15.77 17.99
N TYR A 151 1.25 15.96 17.10
CA TYR A 151 1.63 17.27 16.54
C TYR A 151 1.83 18.38 17.60
N GLY A 152 2.41 18.01 18.75
CA GLY A 152 2.68 18.95 19.86
C GLY A 152 1.46 19.30 20.71
N VAL A 153 0.30 18.69 20.46
CA VAL A 153 -0.93 18.86 21.26
C VAL A 153 -1.14 17.61 22.11
N SER A 154 -1.43 17.81 23.40
CA SER A 154 -1.75 16.71 24.32
C SER A 154 -3.22 16.33 24.24
N TYR A 155 -3.48 15.03 24.16
CA TYR A 155 -4.80 14.43 24.14
C TYR A 155 -4.94 13.37 25.24
N VAL A 156 -6.16 13.23 25.75
CA VAL A 156 -6.54 12.09 26.58
C VAL A 156 -7.00 10.97 25.64
N ASP A 157 -6.25 9.88 25.60
CA ASP A 157 -6.64 8.70 24.85
C ASP A 157 -7.64 7.87 25.67
N PRO A 158 -8.91 7.72 25.23
CA PRO A 158 -9.89 6.87 25.91
C PRO A 158 -9.55 5.38 25.82
N HIS A 159 -8.64 4.98 24.92
CA HIS A 159 -8.17 3.62 24.72
C HIS A 159 -6.63 3.59 24.80
N PRO A 160 -6.04 3.65 26.00
CA PRO A 160 -4.58 3.69 26.17
C PRO A 160 -3.86 2.58 25.39
N VAL A 161 -2.82 2.96 24.68
CA VAL A 161 -2.01 2.07 23.85
C VAL A 161 -0.65 1.84 24.52
N THR A 162 -0.15 0.60 24.47
CA THR A 162 1.23 0.27 24.85
C THR A 162 2.11 0.15 23.62
N PHE A 163 3.43 0.29 23.76
CA PHE A 163 4.36 0.07 22.64
C PHE A 163 4.20 -1.33 22.03
N ALA A 164 3.99 -2.36 22.86
CA ALA A 164 3.75 -3.72 22.37
C ALA A 164 2.47 -3.83 21.52
N GLN A 165 1.42 -3.08 21.85
CA GLN A 165 0.20 -3.03 21.02
C GLN A 165 0.42 -2.25 19.73
N ALA A 166 1.16 -1.13 19.78
CA ALA A 166 1.52 -0.38 18.57
C ALA A 166 2.37 -1.23 17.61
N ASP A 167 3.38 -1.94 18.14
CA ASP A 167 4.20 -2.89 17.38
C ASP A 167 3.37 -4.01 16.78
N ALA A 168 2.41 -4.58 17.54
CA ALA A 168 1.52 -5.62 17.03
C ALA A 168 0.59 -5.11 15.92
N ILE A 169 0.05 -3.90 16.05
CA ILE A 169 -0.81 -3.29 15.04
C ILE A 169 -0.05 -3.09 13.73
N TRP A 170 1.14 -2.46 13.80
CA TRP A 170 1.98 -2.29 12.61
C TRP A 170 2.48 -3.61 12.06
N GLY A 171 2.88 -4.55 12.92
CA GLY A 171 3.35 -5.86 12.50
C GLY A 171 2.29 -6.71 11.79
N VAL A 172 1.05 -6.73 12.30
CA VAL A 172 -0.05 -7.44 11.61
C VAL A 172 -0.39 -6.75 10.29
N TYR A 173 -0.39 -5.41 10.23
CA TYR A 173 -0.56 -4.70 8.96
C TYR A 173 0.53 -5.08 7.94
N SER A 174 1.80 -5.09 8.36
CA SER A 174 2.92 -5.48 7.50
C SER A 174 2.83 -6.93 6.99
N VAL A 175 2.32 -7.85 7.81
CA VAL A 175 2.01 -9.23 7.36
C VAL A 175 0.94 -9.22 6.28
N ARG A 176 -0.15 -8.46 6.46
CA ARG A 176 -1.20 -8.33 5.44
C ARG A 176 -0.70 -7.67 4.16
N TYR A 177 0.23 -6.73 4.29
CA TYR A 177 0.95 -6.19 3.14
C TYR A 177 1.75 -7.28 2.42
N ALA A 178 2.54 -8.10 3.13
CA ALA A 178 3.28 -9.22 2.55
C ALA A 178 2.34 -10.25 1.87
N ASP A 179 1.21 -10.57 2.50
CA ASP A 179 0.21 -11.51 1.98
C ASP A 179 -0.35 -11.09 0.61
N MET A 180 -0.31 -9.79 0.25
CA MET A 180 -0.72 -9.34 -1.09
C MET A 180 0.10 -9.99 -2.20
N ALA A 181 1.31 -10.47 -1.92
CA ALA A 181 2.14 -11.16 -2.90
C ALA A 181 1.44 -12.38 -3.50
N GLU A 182 0.60 -13.09 -2.74
CA GLU A 182 -0.20 -14.22 -3.26
C GLU A 182 -1.21 -13.76 -4.32
N LEU A 183 -1.92 -12.67 -4.03
CA LEU A 183 -2.90 -12.07 -4.93
C LEU A 183 -2.23 -11.49 -6.19
N ILE A 184 -1.10 -10.83 -6.02
CA ILE A 184 -0.29 -10.28 -7.11
C ILE A 184 0.23 -11.42 -8.01
N LYS A 185 0.81 -12.48 -7.44
CA LYS A 185 1.28 -13.63 -8.23
C LYS A 185 0.14 -14.28 -9.00
N LYS A 186 -1.02 -14.43 -8.36
CA LYS A 186 -2.23 -14.98 -9.01
C LYS A 186 -2.68 -14.12 -10.19
N ALA A 187 -2.64 -12.81 -10.07
CA ALA A 187 -3.07 -11.89 -11.12
C ALA A 187 -2.06 -11.75 -12.26
N THR A 188 -0.78 -11.62 -11.92
CA THR A 188 0.31 -11.36 -12.86
C THR A 188 0.86 -12.62 -13.52
N GLY A 189 0.75 -13.77 -12.85
CA GLY A 189 1.37 -15.03 -13.24
C GLY A 189 2.87 -15.11 -12.95
N LYS A 190 3.43 -14.14 -12.22
CA LYS A 190 4.86 -14.06 -11.89
C LYS A 190 5.08 -14.09 -10.38
N LYS A 191 6.25 -14.57 -9.94
CA LYS A 191 6.68 -14.37 -8.56
C LYS A 191 6.90 -12.89 -8.30
N VAL A 192 6.68 -12.44 -7.07
CA VAL A 192 7.00 -11.08 -6.66
C VAL A 192 8.46 -11.01 -6.21
N GLU A 193 9.19 -9.98 -6.67
CA GLU A 193 10.55 -9.70 -6.21
C GLU A 193 10.49 -8.87 -4.92
N VAL A 194 10.93 -9.41 -3.80
CA VAL A 194 10.91 -8.74 -2.50
C VAL A 194 12.30 -8.17 -2.20
N TRP A 195 12.40 -6.89 -1.87
CA TRP A 195 13.65 -6.18 -1.61
C TRP A 195 13.71 -5.71 -0.15
N CYS A 196 14.69 -6.20 0.60
CA CYS A 196 14.81 -5.98 2.03
C CYS A 196 16.07 -5.16 2.37
N PHE A 197 15.88 -3.94 2.88
CA PHE A 197 16.95 -3.13 3.50
C PHE A 197 16.88 -3.23 5.03
N VAL A 198 17.63 -4.16 5.61
CA VAL A 198 17.53 -4.50 7.05
C VAL A 198 18.87 -4.53 7.77
N GLN A 199 19.91 -3.96 7.17
CA GLN A 199 21.24 -3.88 7.77
C GLN A 199 21.17 -3.16 9.13
N GLY A 200 21.70 -3.81 10.18
CA GLY A 200 21.73 -3.25 11.55
C GLY A 200 20.38 -3.21 12.27
N ALA A 201 19.33 -3.78 11.69
CA ALA A 201 18.05 -3.92 12.37
C ALA A 201 18.16 -4.89 13.56
N LYS A 202 17.52 -4.52 14.68
CA LYS A 202 17.51 -5.35 15.88
C LYS A 202 16.50 -6.51 15.76
N PRO A 203 16.73 -7.64 16.45
CA PRO A 203 15.87 -8.84 16.39
C PRO A 203 14.40 -8.61 16.75
N ASP A 204 14.15 -7.64 17.64
CA ASP A 204 12.83 -7.30 18.18
C ASP A 204 12.07 -6.29 17.30
N ARG A 205 12.63 -5.89 16.16
CA ARG A 205 11.94 -5.00 15.21
C ARG A 205 10.82 -5.74 14.48
N ILE A 206 9.87 -4.96 13.97
CA ILE A 206 8.73 -5.44 13.20
C ILE A 206 9.17 -6.42 12.10
N PHE A 207 10.19 -6.05 11.32
CA PHE A 207 10.69 -6.91 10.24
C PHE A 207 10.98 -8.34 10.70
N TYR A 208 11.81 -8.52 11.73
CA TYR A 208 12.18 -9.87 12.16
C TYR A 208 11.08 -10.59 12.94
N THR A 209 10.21 -9.83 13.60
CA THR A 209 9.14 -10.40 14.43
C THR A 209 7.92 -10.82 13.60
N TYR A 210 7.59 -10.09 12.54
CA TYR A 210 6.33 -10.24 11.79
C TYR A 210 6.57 -10.52 10.30
N GLU A 211 7.36 -9.69 9.63
CA GLU A 211 7.49 -9.73 8.16
C GLU A 211 8.34 -10.92 7.71
N TYR A 212 9.49 -11.14 8.34
CA TYR A 212 10.46 -12.14 7.93
C TYR A 212 9.93 -13.58 8.02
N PRO A 213 9.21 -14.01 9.10
CA PRO A 213 8.57 -15.32 9.12
C PRO A 213 7.54 -15.50 7.99
N GLU A 214 6.79 -14.46 7.64
CA GLU A 214 5.82 -14.53 6.54
C GLU A 214 6.53 -14.61 5.18
N LEU A 215 7.58 -13.82 4.97
CA LEU A 215 8.40 -13.92 3.75
C LEU A 215 9.04 -15.31 3.60
N GLN A 216 9.46 -15.95 4.69
CA GLN A 216 9.95 -17.35 4.67
C GLN A 216 8.87 -18.36 4.28
N LYS A 217 7.61 -18.12 4.65
CA LYS A 217 6.47 -18.92 4.21
C LYS A 217 6.23 -18.72 2.71
N LEU A 218 6.05 -17.47 2.28
CA LEU A 218 5.75 -17.10 0.90
C LEU A 218 6.84 -17.54 -0.08
N GLU A 219 8.11 -17.44 0.28
CA GLU A 219 9.22 -17.89 -0.57
C GLU A 219 9.20 -19.41 -0.76
N ARG A 220 8.93 -20.16 0.31
CA ARG A 220 8.83 -21.63 0.28
C ARG A 220 7.66 -22.11 -0.58
N GLU A 221 6.57 -21.35 -0.60
CA GLU A 221 5.41 -21.58 -1.48
C GLU A 221 5.66 -21.10 -2.92
N GLY A 222 6.86 -20.57 -3.19
CA GLY A 222 7.29 -20.05 -4.47
C GLY A 222 6.48 -18.83 -4.90
N VAL A 223 5.91 -18.07 -3.95
CA VAL A 223 5.14 -16.85 -4.19
C VAL A 223 6.05 -15.66 -4.44
N VAL A 224 7.13 -15.57 -3.67
CA VAL A 224 8.12 -14.49 -3.74
C VAL A 224 9.52 -15.04 -4.01
N GLU A 225 10.41 -14.16 -4.45
CA GLU A 225 11.87 -14.31 -4.37
C GLU A 225 12.40 -13.15 -3.53
N VAL A 226 13.15 -13.43 -2.46
CA VAL A 226 13.57 -12.40 -1.50
C VAL A 226 15.02 -12.02 -1.70
N HIS A 227 15.30 -10.72 -1.77
CA HIS A 227 16.62 -10.13 -1.94
C HIS A 227 16.97 -9.28 -0.72
N PHE A 228 18.04 -9.65 -0.02
CA PHE A 228 18.58 -8.87 1.09
C PHE A 228 19.72 -7.98 0.61
N ALA A 229 19.59 -6.67 0.83
CA ALA A 229 20.64 -5.73 0.54
C ALA A 229 21.86 -6.00 1.45
N LYS A 230 23.05 -6.15 0.87
CA LYS A 230 24.30 -6.27 1.65
C LYS A 230 24.69 -4.95 2.32
N THR A 231 24.31 -3.83 1.70
CA THR A 231 24.59 -2.48 2.19
C THR A 231 23.42 -1.54 1.90
N VAL A 232 23.38 -0.39 2.56
CA VAL A 232 22.40 0.68 2.29
C VAL A 232 22.51 1.30 0.88
N ASP A 233 23.59 1.03 0.14
CA ASP A 233 23.85 1.58 -1.19
C ASP A 233 23.64 0.55 -2.31
N ALA A 234 23.02 -0.59 -1.99
CA ALA A 234 22.74 -1.65 -2.96
C ALA A 234 21.94 -1.16 -4.18
N ASP A 235 22.42 -1.49 -5.38
CA ASP A 235 21.75 -1.22 -6.65
C ASP A 235 21.01 -2.48 -7.12
N TRP A 236 19.71 -2.36 -7.39
CA TRP A 236 18.85 -3.46 -7.83
C TRP A 236 19.25 -4.06 -9.19
N LEU A 237 20.04 -3.34 -10.00
CA LEU A 237 20.60 -3.84 -11.25
C LEU A 237 21.93 -4.58 -11.06
N ASN A 238 22.55 -4.48 -9.89
CA ASN A 238 23.81 -5.14 -9.57
C ASN A 238 23.57 -6.34 -8.65
N GLU A 239 23.48 -7.53 -9.24
CA GLU A 239 23.23 -8.79 -8.51
C GLU A 239 24.22 -9.03 -7.34
N SER A 240 25.45 -8.52 -7.45
CA SER A 240 26.46 -8.68 -6.40
C SER A 240 26.15 -7.91 -5.12
N ASP A 241 25.23 -6.94 -5.15
CA ASP A 241 24.78 -6.17 -3.98
C ASP A 241 23.75 -6.92 -3.13
N TRP A 242 23.26 -8.07 -3.61
CA TRP A 242 22.13 -8.78 -3.01
C TRP A 242 22.51 -10.18 -2.52
N MET A 243 21.81 -10.62 -1.48
CA MET A 243 21.77 -12.02 -1.07
C MET A 243 20.37 -12.55 -1.34
N VAL A 244 20.25 -13.54 -2.22
CA VAL A 244 18.96 -14.10 -2.64
C VAL A 244 18.55 -15.23 -1.71
N GLY A 245 17.30 -15.24 -1.28
CA GLY A 245 16.74 -16.27 -0.41
C GLY A 245 16.68 -15.84 1.05
N THR A 246 15.57 -16.16 1.71
CA THR A 246 15.40 -15.97 3.16
C THR A 246 16.38 -16.79 4.00
N GLY A 247 17.05 -17.80 3.46
CA GLY A 247 18.18 -18.45 4.13
C GLY A 247 19.34 -17.50 4.49
N ASN A 248 19.44 -16.35 3.83
CA ASN A 248 20.46 -15.32 4.05
C ASN A 248 19.99 -14.18 4.97
N GLY A 249 18.72 -14.17 5.39
CA GLY A 249 18.16 -13.15 6.28
C GLY A 249 18.52 -13.35 7.75
N THR A 250 19.44 -14.27 8.08
CA THR A 250 19.87 -14.47 9.47
C THR A 250 20.49 -13.20 10.01
N MET A 251 20.07 -12.85 11.22
CA MET A 251 20.60 -11.74 12.00
C MET A 251 22.13 -11.81 11.98
N GLN A 252 22.78 -10.95 11.18
CA GLN A 252 24.21 -10.77 11.30
C GLN A 252 24.41 -10.06 12.64
N GLY A 253 24.68 -10.87 13.67
CA GLY A 253 24.96 -10.41 15.01
C GLY A 253 26.14 -9.46 14.97
N ASN A 254 25.90 -8.23 15.41
CA ASN A 254 26.93 -7.42 16.03
C ASN A 254 26.94 -7.74 17.52
#